data_AF-A0A1G6SJL8-F1
#
_entry.id   AF-A0A1G6SJL8-F1
#
_cell.length_a   1.000
_cell.length_b   1.000
_cell.length_c   1.000
_cell.angle_alpha   90.00
_cell.angle_beta   90.00
_cell.angle_gamma   90.00
#
_symmetry.space_group_name_H-M   'P 1'
#
loop_
_entity.id
_entity.type
_entity.pdbx_description
1 polymer ?
#
loop_
_entity_poly.entity_id
_entity_poly.type
_entity_poly.pdbx_seq_one_letter_code
_entity_poly.pdbx_strand_id
1 'polypeptide(L)'
;MAGIWGFPLWEGQGIAANRIAAALAAIGPGLEPPGAALAAEAWRQAWRPPRLRLLLLAESHMATAAEELATPMLPTPGWPHPAGFSRHLYCPAYGEPSLVPGLAAARNAGTGQYWRLLALVEGSPPPTRAAFPQATGRLAAKLALLRRLRDRGIWLTDASVVAVAGPGGQRLPPAAHAAALRESWRCFHGPLLPPLRPAHVLVIGLAVARVLGPRLDESFPGRWSAIPQPMGARGAAPAAALLDTLAVAMRLHAPAD
;
A
#
# COMPACT_ATOMS: atom_id res chain seq x y z
N MET A 1 -31.01 -4.53 -3.85
CA MET A 1 -29.94 -4.86 -2.89
C MET A 1 -28.93 -3.72 -2.88
N ALA A 2 -29.04 -2.83 -1.89
CA ALA A 2 -28.14 -1.70 -1.71
C ALA A 2 -26.89 -2.18 -0.95
N GLY A 3 -25.70 -1.93 -1.50
CA GLY A 3 -24.44 -2.29 -0.87
C GLY A 3 -24.25 -1.54 0.46
N ILE A 4 -23.78 -2.25 1.48
CA ILE A 4 -23.67 -1.82 2.89
C ILE A 4 -22.62 -0.70 3.11
N TRP A 5 -21.99 -0.16 2.06
CA TRP A 5 -20.92 0.84 2.19
C TRP A 5 -21.09 1.94 1.14
N GLY A 6 -21.53 3.12 1.59
CA GLY A 6 -21.83 4.30 0.77
C GLY A 6 -20.63 5.02 0.16
N PHE A 7 -19.65 4.28 -0.37
CA PHE A 7 -18.63 4.83 -1.26
C PHE A 7 -19.02 4.55 -2.71
N PRO A 8 -18.77 5.47 -3.66
CA PRO A 8 -19.00 5.18 -5.06
C PRO A 8 -18.20 3.93 -5.43
N LEU A 9 -18.87 2.92 -5.97
CA LEU A 9 -18.20 1.87 -6.73
C LEU A 9 -17.34 2.59 -7.77
N TRP A 10 -16.02 2.49 -7.67
CA TRP A 10 -15.16 3.17 -8.63
C TRP A 10 -15.27 2.45 -9.97
N GLU A 11 -15.24 3.20 -11.07
CA GLU A 11 -15.34 2.65 -12.43
C GLU A 11 -14.28 1.57 -12.64
N GLY A 12 -14.71 0.31 -12.76
CA GLY A 12 -13.82 -0.83 -12.93
C GLY A 12 -13.71 -1.77 -11.73
N GLN A 13 -14.44 -1.56 -10.64
CA GLN A 13 -14.43 -2.46 -9.47
C GLN A 13 -14.73 -3.94 -9.84
N GLY A 14 -15.65 -4.19 -10.77
CA GLY A 14 -15.93 -5.56 -11.26
C GLY A 14 -14.78 -6.16 -12.07
N ILE A 15 -14.12 -5.35 -12.90
CA ILE A 15 -12.94 -5.78 -13.68
C ILE A 15 -11.76 -6.05 -12.75
N ALA A 16 -11.54 -5.18 -11.76
CA ALA A 16 -10.50 -5.34 -10.76
C ALA A 16 -10.74 -6.59 -9.91
N ALA A 17 -11.98 -6.83 -9.45
CA ALA A 17 -12.33 -8.02 -8.70
C ALA A 17 -12.06 -9.31 -9.51
N ASN A 18 -12.44 -9.34 -10.79
CA ASN A 18 -12.19 -10.49 -11.67
C ASN A 18 -10.69 -10.73 -11.88
N ARG A 19 -9.91 -9.66 -12.05
CA ARG A 19 -8.44 -9.76 -12.20
C ARG A 19 -7.74 -10.19 -10.90
N ILE A 20 -8.24 -9.73 -9.76
CA ILE A 20 -7.76 -10.17 -8.44
C ILE A 20 -8.10 -11.64 -8.22
N ALA A 21 -9.32 -12.07 -8.56
CA ALA A 21 -9.70 -13.48 -8.51
C ALA A 21 -8.81 -14.35 -9.41
N ALA A 22 -8.51 -13.89 -10.63
CA ALA A 22 -7.57 -14.58 -11.53
C ALA A 22 -6.15 -14.66 -10.94
N ALA A 23 -5.64 -13.58 -10.34
CA ALA A 23 -4.35 -13.59 -9.66
C ALA A 23 -4.35 -14.57 -8.48
N LEU A 24 -5.37 -14.53 -7.62
CA LEU A 24 -5.53 -15.44 -6.49
C LEU A 24 -5.57 -16.91 -6.93
N ALA A 25 -6.31 -17.21 -8.00
CA ALA A 25 -6.40 -18.55 -8.56
C ALA A 25 -5.04 -19.04 -9.09
N ALA A 26 -4.23 -18.16 -9.70
CA ALA A 26 -2.92 -18.50 -10.22
C ALA A 26 -1.84 -18.66 -9.13
N ILE A 27 -1.94 -17.90 -8.04
CA ILE A 27 -0.97 -17.91 -6.93
C ILE A 27 -1.20 -19.10 -5.99
N GLY A 28 -2.45 -19.54 -5.83
CA GLY A 28 -2.83 -20.57 -4.88
C GLY A 28 -3.04 -20.02 -3.46
N PRO A 29 -3.06 -20.89 -2.42
CA PRO A 29 -3.33 -20.45 -1.05
C PRO A 29 -2.24 -19.50 -0.55
N GLY A 30 -2.65 -18.25 -0.28
CA GLY A 30 -1.79 -17.22 0.30
C GLY A 30 -1.77 -17.24 1.83
N LEU A 31 -1.17 -16.20 2.42
CA LEU A 31 -1.18 -16.00 3.88
C LEU A 31 -2.49 -15.40 4.42
N GLU A 32 -3.43 -15.08 3.53
CA GLU A 32 -4.69 -14.41 3.86
C GLU A 32 -5.83 -14.94 2.96
N PRO A 33 -7.10 -14.82 3.39
CA PRO A 33 -8.23 -15.16 2.55
C PRO A 33 -8.40 -14.17 1.38
N PRO A 34 -9.00 -14.59 0.25
CA PRO A 34 -9.33 -13.71 -0.89
C PRO A 34 -9.99 -12.37 -0.52
N GLY A 35 -10.91 -12.40 0.46
CA GLY A 35 -11.60 -11.20 0.94
C GLY A 35 -10.66 -10.14 1.51
N ALA A 36 -9.54 -10.56 2.13
CA ALA A 36 -8.54 -9.64 2.67
C ALA A 36 -7.76 -8.93 1.55
N ALA A 37 -7.38 -9.66 0.49
CA ALA A 37 -6.73 -9.08 -0.69
C ALA A 37 -7.65 -8.06 -1.40
N LEU A 38 -8.94 -8.39 -1.55
CA LEU A 38 -9.94 -7.48 -2.10
C LEU A 38 -10.14 -6.23 -1.22
N ALA A 39 -10.17 -6.39 0.10
CA ALA A 39 -10.28 -5.27 1.03
C ALA A 39 -9.05 -4.35 0.95
N ALA A 40 -7.84 -4.92 0.90
CA ALA A 40 -6.61 -4.16 0.72
C ALA A 40 -6.63 -3.35 -0.58
N GLU A 41 -7.10 -3.95 -1.68
CA GLU A 41 -7.26 -3.23 -2.95
C GLU A 41 -8.29 -2.11 -2.86
N ALA A 42 -9.45 -2.36 -2.23
CA ALA A 42 -10.48 -1.35 -2.06
C ALA A 42 -9.93 -0.13 -1.31
N TRP A 43 -9.11 -0.35 -0.28
CA TRP A 43 -8.38 0.70 0.42
C TRP A 43 -7.36 1.42 -0.49
N ARG A 44 -6.62 0.71 -1.36
CA ARG A 44 -5.70 1.32 -2.35
C ARG A 44 -6.41 2.22 -3.34
N GLN A 45 -7.53 1.77 -3.89
CA GLN A 45 -8.28 2.51 -4.90
C GLN A 45 -8.96 3.75 -4.33
N ALA A 46 -9.42 3.70 -3.07
CA ALA A 46 -9.99 4.88 -2.40
C ALA A 46 -9.00 6.05 -2.26
N TRP A 47 -7.69 5.77 -2.31
CA TRP A 47 -6.62 6.76 -2.23
C TRP A 47 -5.88 6.99 -3.55
N ARG A 48 -6.35 6.38 -4.64
CA ARG A 48 -5.77 6.60 -5.95
C ARG A 48 -5.93 8.07 -6.37
N PRO A 49 -4.88 8.72 -6.86
CA PRO A 49 -4.98 10.07 -7.38
C PRO A 49 -5.75 10.09 -8.70
N PRO A 50 -6.52 11.16 -8.99
CA PRO A 50 -7.20 11.33 -10.28
C PRO A 50 -6.20 11.35 -11.44
N ARG A 51 -5.02 11.95 -11.23
CA ARG A 51 -3.89 11.94 -12.15
C ARG A 51 -2.67 11.32 -11.47
N LEU A 52 -2.26 10.14 -11.93
CA LEU A 52 -1.05 9.49 -11.42
C LEU A 52 0.20 10.13 -12.04
N ARG A 53 1.11 10.60 -11.20
CA ARG A 53 2.40 11.20 -11.59
C ARG A 53 3.57 10.35 -11.13
N LEU A 54 3.59 9.95 -9.85
CA LEU A 54 4.60 9.07 -9.29
C LEU A 54 3.93 7.84 -8.67
N LEU A 55 4.32 6.66 -9.15
CA LEU A 55 3.90 5.40 -8.57
C LEU A 55 4.97 4.89 -7.61
N LEU A 56 4.60 4.70 -6.34
CA LEU A 56 5.40 3.99 -5.35
C LEU A 56 4.93 2.53 -5.34
N LEU A 57 5.77 1.61 -5.79
CA LEU A 57 5.43 0.19 -5.91
C LEU A 57 6.14 -0.62 -4.82
N ALA A 58 5.44 -0.91 -3.73
CA ALA A 58 5.94 -1.72 -2.62
C ALA A 58 5.73 -3.23 -2.87
N GLU A 59 6.16 -4.08 -1.93
CA GLU A 59 6.07 -5.53 -2.06
C GLU A 59 4.63 -6.04 -1.90
N SER A 60 4.08 -5.92 -0.69
CA SER A 60 2.72 -6.29 -0.33
C SER A 60 2.30 -5.64 0.98
N HIS A 61 1.00 -5.64 1.25
CA HIS A 61 0.45 -5.43 2.59
C HIS A 61 0.66 -6.64 3.49
N MET A 62 0.44 -6.44 4.80
CA MET A 62 0.51 -7.56 5.75
C MET A 62 -0.76 -8.38 5.71
N ALA A 63 -0.60 -9.71 5.81
CA ALA A 63 -1.69 -10.66 5.78
C ALA A 63 -2.74 -10.34 6.86
N THR A 64 -3.99 -10.16 6.43
CA THR A 64 -5.13 -9.93 7.32
C THR A 64 -5.90 -11.24 7.47
N ALA A 65 -6.10 -11.71 8.70
CA ALA A 65 -6.87 -12.93 8.94
C ALA A 65 -8.38 -12.71 8.68
N ALA A 66 -9.13 -13.79 8.45
CA ALA A 66 -10.57 -13.71 8.17
C ALA A 66 -11.35 -13.07 9.33
N GLU A 67 -10.99 -13.40 10.56
CA GLU A 67 -11.60 -12.87 11.78
C GLU A 67 -11.28 -11.39 11.96
N GLU A 68 -10.05 -10.99 11.59
CA GLU A 68 -9.63 -9.58 11.61
C GLU A 68 -10.42 -8.76 10.60
N LEU A 69 -10.60 -9.27 9.37
CA LEU A 69 -11.41 -8.63 8.33
C LEU A 69 -12.87 -8.42 8.75
N ALA A 70 -13.44 -9.41 9.46
CA ALA A 70 -14.80 -9.35 9.98
C ALA A 70 -14.97 -8.42 11.19
N THR A 71 -13.86 -7.94 11.79
CA THR A 71 -13.93 -7.10 12.98
C THR A 71 -14.44 -5.70 12.63
N PRO A 72 -15.50 -5.20 13.30
CA PRO A 72 -16.01 -3.86 13.06
C PRO A 72 -14.98 -2.77 13.38
N MET A 73 -14.91 -1.77 12.51
CA MET A 73 -14.13 -0.55 12.74
C MET A 73 -15.03 0.55 13.28
N LEU A 74 -14.50 1.35 14.21
CA LEU A 74 -15.17 2.58 14.64
C LEU A 74 -15.11 3.65 13.53
N PRO A 75 -16.13 4.53 13.43
CA PRO A 75 -16.13 5.61 12.44
C PRO A 75 -14.90 6.52 12.53
N THR A 76 -14.35 6.85 11.37
CA THR A 76 -13.21 7.78 11.24
C THR A 76 -13.59 8.94 10.32
N PRO A 77 -14.06 10.07 10.87
CA PRO A 77 -14.53 11.20 10.08
C PRO A 77 -13.53 11.64 9.01
N GLY A 78 -14.03 11.86 7.79
CA GLY A 78 -13.22 12.33 6.65
C GLY A 78 -12.36 11.28 5.94
N TRP A 79 -12.32 10.04 6.46
CA TRP A 79 -11.67 8.91 5.80
C TRP A 79 -12.66 8.16 4.89
N PRO A 80 -12.16 7.55 3.81
CA PRO A 80 -12.97 6.59 3.08
C PRO A 80 -13.22 5.33 3.91
N HIS A 81 -14.29 4.60 3.57
CA HIS A 81 -14.62 3.32 4.22
C HIS A 81 -15.08 2.27 3.19
N PRO A 82 -14.19 1.89 2.24
CA PRO A 82 -14.56 1.01 1.14
C PRO A 82 -14.62 -0.47 1.54
N ALA A 83 -14.06 -0.84 2.69
CA ALA A 83 -14.02 -2.19 3.22
C ALA A 83 -13.86 -2.18 4.75
N GLY A 84 -13.92 -3.35 5.38
CA GLY A 84 -13.59 -3.52 6.81
C GLY A 84 -12.09 -3.39 7.10
N PHE A 85 -11.70 -3.86 8.29
CA PHE A 85 -10.31 -3.82 8.72
C PHE A 85 -9.41 -4.59 7.76
N SER A 86 -8.32 -3.95 7.34
CA SER A 86 -7.23 -4.57 6.60
C SER A 86 -5.91 -4.05 7.14
N ARG A 87 -4.88 -4.88 7.19
CA ARG A 87 -3.51 -4.49 7.55
C ARG A 87 -2.78 -3.84 6.36
N HIS A 88 -3.47 -2.91 5.73
CA HIS A 88 -2.98 -2.07 4.66
C HIS A 88 -2.74 -0.65 5.18
N LEU A 89 -1.70 0.04 4.69
CA LEU A 89 -1.32 1.39 5.13
C LEU A 89 -2.49 2.38 5.12
N TYR A 90 -3.35 2.28 4.10
CA TYR A 90 -4.49 3.18 3.90
C TYR A 90 -5.73 2.88 4.75
N CYS A 91 -5.76 1.75 5.46
CA CYS A 91 -6.79 1.48 6.45
C CYS A 91 -6.51 2.33 7.70
N PRO A 92 -7.40 3.26 8.11
CA PRO A 92 -7.14 4.16 9.24
C PRO A 92 -6.94 3.42 10.56
N ALA A 93 -7.61 2.28 10.72
CA ALA A 93 -7.51 1.42 11.88
C ALA A 93 -6.16 0.69 12.00
N TYR A 94 -5.39 0.56 10.91
CA TYR A 94 -4.12 -0.16 10.96
C TYR A 94 -3.05 0.66 11.71
N GLY A 95 -2.58 0.10 12.83
CA GLY A 95 -1.71 0.79 13.80
C GLY A 95 -2.45 1.58 14.88
N GLU A 96 -3.78 1.61 14.87
CA GLU A 96 -4.63 2.34 15.83
C GLU A 96 -5.59 1.37 16.56
N PRO A 97 -5.14 0.66 17.62
CA PRO A 97 -5.96 -0.32 18.33
C PRO A 97 -7.31 0.19 18.82
N SER A 98 -7.40 1.47 19.19
CA SER A 98 -8.64 2.08 19.67
C SER A 98 -9.75 2.11 18.62
N LEU A 99 -9.43 1.96 17.33
CA LEU A 99 -10.41 1.94 16.24
C LEU A 99 -10.97 0.54 15.98
N VAL A 100 -10.40 -0.50 16.60
CA VAL A 100 -10.81 -1.90 16.41
C VAL A 100 -10.82 -2.58 17.78
N PRO A 101 -11.81 -2.28 18.65
CA PRO A 101 -11.80 -2.78 20.04
C PRO A 101 -11.76 -4.32 20.15
N GLY A 102 -12.23 -5.04 19.13
CA GLY A 102 -12.16 -6.51 19.07
C GLY A 102 -10.79 -7.09 18.71
N LEU A 103 -9.81 -6.25 18.32
CA LEU A 103 -8.47 -6.67 17.94
C LEU A 103 -7.47 -6.31 19.03
N ALA A 104 -6.78 -7.31 19.58
CA ALA A 104 -5.77 -7.10 20.60
C ALA A 104 -4.69 -6.10 20.15
N ALA A 105 -4.37 -5.11 20.98
CA ALA A 105 -3.47 -4.02 20.62
C ALA A 105 -2.07 -4.49 20.17
N ALA A 106 -1.52 -5.52 20.83
CA ALA A 106 -0.24 -6.13 20.46
C ALA A 106 -0.23 -6.72 19.04
N ARG A 107 -1.40 -7.06 18.50
CA ARG A 107 -1.57 -7.58 17.15
C ARG A 107 -1.71 -6.46 16.11
N ASN A 108 -1.90 -5.19 16.50
CA ASN A 108 -2.13 -4.07 15.57
C ASN A 108 -1.06 -2.97 15.67
N ALA A 109 0.20 -3.34 15.44
CA ALA A 109 1.34 -2.41 15.51
C ALA A 109 1.38 -1.38 14.35
N GLY A 110 0.75 -1.69 13.22
CA GLY A 110 0.80 -0.85 12.01
C GLY A 110 2.16 -0.89 11.30
N THR A 111 2.35 0.03 10.36
CA THR A 111 3.58 0.21 9.55
C THR A 111 4.15 1.61 9.70
N GLY A 112 4.58 1.96 10.93
CA GLY A 112 5.09 3.29 11.26
C GLY A 112 6.25 3.76 10.37
N GLN A 113 7.04 2.83 9.83
CA GLN A 113 8.14 3.13 8.91
C GLN A 113 7.69 3.77 7.60
N TYR A 114 6.57 3.33 7.02
CA TYR A 114 6.02 3.93 5.79
C TYR A 114 5.46 5.31 6.07
N TRP A 115 4.74 5.48 7.18
CA TRP A 115 4.25 6.78 7.62
C TRP A 115 5.37 7.79 7.84
N ARG A 116 6.46 7.37 8.50
CA ARG A 116 7.64 8.21 8.71
C ARG A 116 8.30 8.58 7.39
N LEU A 117 8.50 7.61 6.51
CA LEU A 117 9.11 7.82 5.20
C LEU A 117 8.33 8.87 4.39
N LEU A 118 7.02 8.66 4.23
CA LEU A 118 6.16 9.56 3.46
C LEU A 118 6.08 10.95 4.08
N ALA A 119 5.95 11.05 5.41
CA ALA A 119 5.85 12.33 6.09
C ALA A 119 7.14 13.15 5.98
N LEU A 120 8.30 12.51 6.16
CA LEU A 120 9.60 13.18 6.06
C LEU A 120 9.85 13.73 4.67
N VAL A 121 9.56 12.95 3.62
CA VAL A 121 9.76 13.42 2.25
C VAL A 121 8.73 14.50 1.86
N GLU A 122 7.54 14.46 2.44
CA GLU A 122 6.55 15.52 2.31
C GLU A 122 6.89 16.78 3.12
N GLY A 123 7.93 16.75 3.98
CA GLY A 123 8.26 17.88 4.84
C GLY A 123 7.24 18.11 5.97
N SER A 124 6.58 17.04 6.44
CA SER A 124 5.58 17.10 7.51
C SER A 124 5.95 16.22 8.70
N PRO A 125 5.46 16.52 9.93
CA PRO A 125 5.72 15.68 11.09
C PRO A 125 5.18 14.24 10.89
N PRO A 126 6.01 13.20 11.14
CA PRO A 126 5.55 11.81 11.08
C PRO A 126 4.36 11.53 12.00
N PRO A 127 3.26 10.91 11.52
CA PRO A 127 2.07 10.67 12.33
C PRO A 127 2.27 9.47 13.29
N THR A 128 3.20 9.63 14.22
CA THR A 128 3.63 8.66 15.23
C THR A 128 3.01 8.99 16.58
N ARG A 129 3.03 8.03 17.52
CA ARG A 129 2.61 8.29 18.91
C ARG A 129 3.46 9.33 19.62
N ALA A 130 4.73 9.48 19.21
CA ALA A 130 5.64 10.48 19.78
C ALA A 130 5.27 11.91 19.35
N ALA A 131 4.99 12.11 18.05
CA ALA A 131 4.61 13.43 17.53
C ALA A 131 3.13 13.78 17.81
N PHE A 132 2.26 12.77 17.83
CA PHE A 132 0.82 12.92 18.06
C PHE A 132 0.35 11.84 19.05
N PRO A 133 0.31 12.13 20.37
CA PRO A 133 -0.04 11.15 21.39
C PRO A 133 -1.49 10.66 21.33
N GLN A 134 -2.42 11.53 20.92
CA GLN A 134 -3.84 11.22 20.80
C GLN A 134 -4.15 10.57 19.44
N ALA A 135 -4.99 9.53 19.43
CA ALA A 135 -5.38 8.83 18.21
C ALA A 135 -6.07 9.75 17.19
N THR A 136 -6.93 10.66 17.66
CA THR A 136 -7.60 11.66 16.82
C THR A 136 -6.60 12.56 16.08
N GLY A 137 -5.58 13.06 16.79
CA GLY A 137 -4.50 13.86 16.21
C GLY A 137 -3.67 13.07 15.19
N ARG A 138 -3.33 11.80 15.48
CA ARG A 138 -2.64 10.93 14.50
C ARG A 138 -3.46 10.68 13.25
N LEU A 139 -4.75 10.40 13.39
CA LEU A 139 -5.64 10.15 12.26
C LEU A 139 -5.79 11.40 11.40
N ALA A 140 -5.91 12.58 12.01
CA ALA A 140 -5.92 13.84 11.28
C ALA A 140 -4.61 14.07 10.52
N ALA A 141 -3.46 13.79 11.14
CA ALA A 141 -2.15 13.92 10.49
C ALA A 141 -1.96 12.92 9.32
N LYS A 142 -2.36 11.65 9.50
CA LYS A 142 -2.37 10.62 8.44
C LYS A 142 -3.27 11.03 7.28
N LEU A 143 -4.50 11.49 7.58
CA LEU A 143 -5.47 11.95 6.58
C LEU A 143 -4.94 13.13 5.78
N ALA A 144 -4.38 14.13 6.45
CA ALA A 144 -3.81 15.30 5.80
C ALA A 144 -2.62 14.93 4.90
N LEU A 145 -1.73 14.04 5.37
CA LEU A 145 -0.62 13.53 4.57
C LEU A 145 -1.10 12.80 3.31
N LEU A 146 -2.04 11.86 3.45
CA LEU A 146 -2.56 11.11 2.31
C LEU A 146 -3.26 12.02 1.28
N ARG A 147 -3.99 13.05 1.73
CA ARG A 147 -4.60 14.03 0.83
C ARG A 147 -3.54 14.78 0.02
N ARG A 148 -2.50 15.32 0.67
CA ARG A 148 -1.40 16.00 -0.04
C ARG A 148 -0.70 15.09 -1.06
N LEU A 149 -0.42 13.84 -0.69
CA LEU A 149 0.17 12.87 -1.62
C LEU A 149 -0.75 12.60 -2.83
N ARG A 150 -2.05 12.41 -2.57
CA ARG A 150 -3.06 12.21 -3.62
C ARG A 150 -3.18 13.41 -4.54
N ASP A 151 -3.23 14.62 -4.00
CA ASP A 151 -3.35 15.87 -4.76
C ASP A 151 -2.12 16.09 -5.65
N ARG A 152 -0.93 15.72 -5.14
CA ARG A 152 0.32 15.71 -5.92
C ARG A 152 0.42 14.58 -6.95
N GLY A 153 -0.55 13.68 -7.03
CA GLY A 153 -0.52 12.55 -7.96
C GLY A 153 0.43 11.41 -7.55
N ILE A 154 0.73 11.29 -6.25
CA ILE A 154 1.58 10.23 -5.69
C ILE A 154 0.70 9.11 -5.16
N TRP A 155 0.96 7.88 -5.58
CA TRP A 155 0.19 6.71 -5.15
C TRP A 155 1.10 5.58 -4.69
N LEU A 156 0.82 5.02 -3.52
CA LEU A 156 1.44 3.78 -3.06
C LEU A 156 0.53 2.61 -3.36
N THR A 157 1.05 1.65 -4.10
CA THR A 157 0.41 0.34 -4.30
C THR A 157 1.43 -0.76 -4.08
N ASP A 158 0.94 -2.00 -4.07
CA ASP A 158 1.75 -3.18 -3.90
C ASP A 158 2.00 -3.87 -5.24
N ALA A 159 3.11 -4.59 -5.36
CA ALA A 159 3.46 -5.42 -6.50
C ALA A 159 2.81 -6.80 -6.44
N SER A 160 2.43 -7.23 -5.24
CA SER A 160 1.61 -8.42 -5.01
C SER A 160 0.20 -8.02 -4.62
N VAL A 161 -0.79 -8.62 -5.28
CA VAL A 161 -2.21 -8.49 -4.92
C VAL A 161 -2.51 -9.18 -3.59
N VAL A 162 -1.77 -10.23 -3.27
CA VAL A 162 -1.89 -11.00 -2.02
C VAL A 162 -0.80 -10.59 -1.04
N ALA A 163 -1.08 -10.73 0.25
CA ALA A 163 -0.04 -10.63 1.26
C ALA A 163 1.02 -11.72 1.09
N VAL A 164 2.29 -11.32 0.97
CA VAL A 164 3.44 -12.23 0.95
C VAL A 164 4.19 -12.26 2.28
N ALA A 165 3.70 -11.49 3.26
CA ALA A 165 4.15 -11.50 4.64
C ALA A 165 2.99 -11.34 5.61
N GLY A 166 3.16 -11.85 6.82
CA GLY A 166 2.13 -11.83 7.86
C GLY A 166 2.65 -11.41 9.24
N PRO A 167 1.75 -11.32 10.22
CA PRO A 167 2.10 -11.07 11.62
C PRO A 167 3.15 -12.06 12.15
N GLY A 168 3.95 -11.62 13.12
CA GLY A 168 4.99 -12.47 13.72
C GLY A 168 6.18 -12.78 12.80
N GLY A 169 6.34 -12.06 11.69
CA GLY A 169 7.46 -12.24 10.77
C GLY A 169 7.26 -13.38 9.77
N GLN A 170 6.04 -13.91 9.64
CA GLN A 170 5.69 -14.89 8.61
C GLN A 170 5.97 -14.33 7.22
N ARG A 171 6.53 -15.17 6.34
CA ARG A 171 6.90 -14.81 4.96
C ARG A 171 6.63 -16.02 4.07
N LEU A 172 6.17 -15.77 2.85
CA LEU A 172 6.15 -16.81 1.83
C LEU A 172 7.60 -17.25 1.51
N PRO A 173 7.82 -18.54 1.20
CA PRO A 173 9.10 -19.01 0.68
C PRO A 173 9.51 -18.24 -0.58
N PRO A 174 10.82 -18.09 -0.88
CA PRO A 174 11.28 -17.26 -1.99
C PRO A 174 10.66 -17.58 -3.35
N ALA A 175 10.44 -18.87 -3.66
CA ALA A 175 9.81 -19.29 -4.91
C ALA A 175 8.33 -18.87 -4.98
N ALA A 176 7.57 -19.10 -3.91
CA ALA A 176 6.17 -18.70 -3.81
C ALA A 176 6.02 -17.16 -3.81
N HIS A 177 6.93 -16.45 -3.14
CA HIS A 177 7.02 -14.99 -3.19
C HIS A 177 7.24 -14.47 -4.62
N ALA A 178 8.21 -15.03 -5.35
CA ALA A 178 8.47 -14.62 -6.73
C ALA A 178 7.30 -14.95 -7.66
N ALA A 179 6.64 -16.10 -7.46
CA ALA A 179 5.42 -16.46 -8.19
C ALA A 179 4.28 -15.48 -7.90
N ALA A 180 4.05 -15.13 -6.63
CA ALA A 180 3.03 -14.16 -6.22
C ALA A 180 3.19 -12.82 -6.93
N LEU A 181 4.42 -12.29 -7.00
CA LEU A 181 4.71 -11.05 -7.72
C LEU A 181 4.48 -11.17 -9.23
N ARG A 182 4.97 -12.25 -9.86
CA ARG A 182 4.82 -12.46 -11.32
C ARG A 182 3.35 -12.62 -11.73
N GLU A 183 2.59 -13.40 -10.98
CA GLU A 183 1.18 -13.65 -11.28
C GLU A 183 0.31 -12.43 -10.96
N SER A 184 0.61 -11.70 -9.88
CA SER A 184 -0.02 -10.40 -9.60
C SER A 184 0.26 -9.41 -10.72
N TRP A 185 1.48 -9.37 -11.25
CA TRP A 185 1.78 -8.55 -12.42
C TRP A 185 1.00 -8.98 -13.65
N ARG A 186 1.08 -10.26 -14.02
CA ARG A 186 0.45 -10.80 -15.22
C ARG A 186 -1.06 -10.60 -15.24
N CYS A 187 -1.73 -10.88 -14.12
CA CYS A 187 -3.19 -10.90 -14.04
C CYS A 187 -3.79 -9.54 -13.71
N PHE A 188 -3.08 -8.70 -12.94
CA PHE A 188 -3.64 -7.49 -12.36
C PHE A 188 -2.86 -6.24 -12.73
N HIS A 189 -1.60 -6.11 -12.30
CA HIS A 189 -0.87 -4.83 -12.41
C HIS A 189 -0.44 -4.48 -13.84
N GLY A 190 0.04 -5.45 -14.62
CA GLY A 190 0.51 -5.27 -15.99
C GLY A 190 -0.56 -4.67 -16.92
N PRO A 191 -1.82 -5.12 -16.88
CA PRO A 191 -2.88 -4.47 -17.64
C PRO A 191 -3.59 -3.32 -16.91
N LEU A 192 -3.18 -2.93 -15.69
CA LEU A 192 -3.78 -1.82 -14.92
C LEU A 192 -2.89 -0.58 -14.88
N LEU A 193 -1.61 -0.73 -14.57
CA LEU A 193 -0.71 0.39 -14.25
C LEU A 193 -0.14 1.13 -15.48
N PRO A 194 0.29 0.47 -16.56
CA PRO A 194 0.84 1.16 -17.73
C PRO A 194 -0.13 2.14 -18.39
N PRO A 195 -1.45 1.84 -18.54
CA PRO A 195 -2.43 2.80 -19.04
C PRO A 195 -2.53 4.08 -18.20
N LEU A 196 -2.16 4.05 -16.92
CA LEU A 196 -2.18 5.22 -16.05
C LEU A 196 -1.03 6.21 -16.34
N ARG A 197 -0.05 5.80 -17.16
CA ARG A 197 1.07 6.62 -17.61
C ARG A 197 1.73 7.44 -16.48
N PRO A 198 2.13 6.83 -15.35
CA PRO A 198 2.91 7.54 -14.35
C PRO A 198 4.17 8.11 -15.00
N ALA A 199 4.61 9.31 -14.62
CA ALA A 199 5.86 9.88 -15.10
C ALA A 199 7.06 9.00 -14.68
N HIS A 200 7.00 8.41 -13.48
CA HIS A 200 8.00 7.49 -12.98
C HIS A 200 7.41 6.44 -12.03
N VAL A 201 8.05 5.28 -11.95
CA VAL A 201 7.75 4.21 -10.99
C VAL A 201 8.95 4.01 -10.06
N LEU A 202 8.76 4.27 -8.76
CA LEU A 202 9.77 3.98 -7.75
C LEU A 202 9.41 2.67 -7.03
N VAL A 203 10.17 1.62 -7.30
CA VAL A 203 10.01 0.32 -6.64
C VAL A 203 10.64 0.37 -5.26
N ILE A 204 9.85 0.06 -4.24
CA ILE A 204 10.32 -0.06 -2.86
C ILE A 204 10.58 -1.54 -2.59
N GLY A 205 11.85 -1.92 -2.56
CA GLY A 205 12.33 -3.28 -2.33
C GLY A 205 13.08 -3.87 -3.51
N LEU A 206 14.38 -4.13 -3.29
CA LEU A 206 15.26 -4.69 -4.32
C LEU A 206 14.84 -6.11 -4.74
N ALA A 207 14.20 -6.89 -3.86
CA ALA A 207 13.66 -8.20 -4.21
C ALA A 207 12.52 -8.10 -5.24
N VAL A 208 11.65 -7.10 -5.10
CA VAL A 208 10.57 -6.81 -6.06
C VAL A 208 11.18 -6.40 -7.40
N ALA A 209 12.12 -5.45 -7.38
CA ALA A 209 12.81 -4.98 -8.58
C ALA A 209 13.51 -6.13 -9.33
N ARG A 210 14.17 -7.05 -8.60
CA ARG A 210 14.80 -8.23 -9.20
C ARG A 210 13.81 -9.18 -9.87
N VAL A 211 12.63 -9.36 -9.29
CA VAL A 211 11.61 -10.28 -9.83
C VAL A 211 10.86 -9.67 -11.01
N LEU A 212 10.54 -8.37 -10.93
CA LEU A 212 9.70 -7.68 -11.91
C LEU A 212 10.47 -6.83 -12.93
N GLY A 213 11.80 -6.70 -12.79
CA GLY A 213 12.65 -5.86 -13.65
C GLY A 213 12.32 -5.96 -15.14
N PRO A 214 12.35 -7.16 -15.76
CA PRO A 214 12.03 -7.31 -17.18
C PRO A 214 10.64 -6.78 -17.57
N ARG A 215 9.64 -6.91 -16.68
CA ARG A 215 8.28 -6.42 -16.90
C ARG A 215 8.15 -4.91 -16.69
N LEU A 216 8.94 -4.36 -15.77
CA LEU A 216 9.05 -2.92 -15.55
C LEU A 216 9.76 -2.25 -16.72
N ASP A 217 10.80 -2.86 -17.28
CA ASP A 217 11.49 -2.39 -18.49
C ASP A 217 10.54 -2.36 -19.69
N GLU A 218 9.74 -3.43 -19.86
CA GLU A 218 8.71 -3.52 -20.91
C GLU A 218 7.62 -2.44 -20.75
N SER A 219 7.14 -2.23 -19.52
CA SER A 219 5.97 -1.38 -19.25
C SER A 219 6.31 0.10 -19.04
N PHE A 220 7.50 0.38 -18.53
CA PHE A 220 7.98 1.70 -18.13
C PHE A 220 9.43 1.92 -18.58
N PRO A 221 9.72 1.80 -19.89
CA PRO A 221 11.09 1.88 -20.40
C PRO A 221 11.76 3.19 -20.00
N GLY A 222 12.87 3.10 -19.26
CA GLY A 222 13.63 4.24 -18.75
C GLY A 222 12.91 5.08 -17.68
N ARG A 223 11.75 4.65 -17.18
CA ARG A 223 10.89 5.42 -16.25
C ARG A 223 10.60 4.66 -14.96
N TRP A 224 11.56 3.86 -14.51
CA TRP A 224 11.50 3.25 -13.19
C TRP A 224 12.88 3.18 -12.54
N SER A 225 12.88 3.14 -11.21
CA SER A 225 14.07 2.91 -10.38
C SER A 225 13.69 2.15 -9.12
N ALA A 226 14.67 1.68 -8.35
CA ALA A 226 14.43 0.91 -7.13
C ALA A 226 15.22 1.44 -5.94
N ILE A 227 14.60 1.37 -4.77
CA ILE A 227 15.21 1.63 -3.46
C ILE A 227 15.05 0.41 -2.56
N PRO A 228 15.87 0.23 -1.51
CA PRO A 228 15.64 -0.82 -0.53
C PRO A 228 14.33 -0.60 0.23
N GLN A 229 13.79 -1.68 0.82
CA GLN A 229 12.68 -1.56 1.77
C GLN A 229 13.14 -0.74 3.00
N PRO A 230 12.25 0.03 3.66
CA PRO A 230 12.62 0.81 4.84
C PRO A 230 13.25 -0.03 5.95
N MET A 231 12.81 -1.29 6.10
CA MET A 231 13.37 -2.24 7.07
C MET A 231 14.75 -2.82 6.66
N GLY A 232 15.08 -2.76 5.37
CA GLY A 232 16.37 -3.22 4.82
C GLY A 232 17.46 -2.15 4.85
N ALA A 233 17.09 -0.87 4.95
CA ALA A 233 18.02 0.26 5.11
C ALA A 233 18.52 0.35 6.56
N ARG A 234 19.38 -0.59 6.97
CA ARG A 234 19.96 -0.62 8.32
C ARG A 234 21.11 0.38 8.42
N GLY A 235 21.05 1.27 9.40
CA GLY A 235 22.06 2.31 9.64
C GLY A 235 21.69 3.69 9.09
N ALA A 236 22.33 4.73 9.60
CA ALA A 236 21.98 6.12 9.28
C ALA A 236 22.20 6.47 7.80
N ALA A 237 23.33 6.06 7.21
CA ALA A 237 23.66 6.39 5.82
C ALA A 237 22.72 5.71 4.80
N PRO A 238 22.44 4.39 4.87
CA PRO A 238 21.47 3.77 3.97
C PRO A 238 20.05 4.34 4.11
N ALA A 239 19.64 4.71 5.32
CA ALA A 239 18.35 5.35 5.56
C ALA A 239 18.27 6.75 4.94
N ALA A 240 19.35 7.54 5.06
CA ALA A 240 19.46 8.85 4.43
C ALA A 240 19.42 8.74 2.89
N ALA A 241 20.19 7.83 2.30
CA ALA A 241 20.20 7.61 0.85
C ALA A 241 18.83 7.19 0.30
N LEU A 242 18.10 6.35 1.05
CA LEU A 242 16.72 5.98 0.72
C LEU A 242 15.81 7.22 0.70
N LEU A 243 15.88 8.04 1.75
CA LEU A 243 15.10 9.27 1.87
C LEU A 243 15.42 10.25 0.74
N ASP A 244 16.70 10.46 0.46
CA ASP A 244 17.17 11.36 -0.59
C ASP A 244 16.66 10.92 -1.96
N THR A 245 16.76 9.62 -2.27
CA THR A 245 16.28 9.07 -3.53
C THR A 245 14.76 9.25 -3.68
N LEU A 246 13.98 8.96 -2.63
CA LEU A 246 12.54 9.18 -2.65
C LEU A 246 12.20 10.67 -2.80
N ALA A 247 12.93 11.54 -2.10
CA ALA A 247 12.73 12.99 -2.17
C ALA A 247 13.06 13.56 -3.55
N VAL A 248 14.14 13.10 -4.18
CA VAL A 248 14.46 13.45 -5.57
C VAL A 248 13.34 12.99 -6.50
N ALA A 249 12.89 11.74 -6.40
CA ALA A 249 11.80 11.23 -7.24
C ALA A 249 10.49 12.04 -7.07
N MET A 250 10.13 12.38 -5.83
CA MET A 250 8.95 13.21 -5.55
C MET A 250 9.08 14.62 -6.11
N ARG A 251 10.26 15.26 -6.01
CA ARG A 251 10.48 16.60 -6.59
C ARG A 251 10.47 16.58 -8.12
N LEU A 252 11.09 15.59 -8.75
CA LEU A 252 11.20 15.53 -10.21
C LEU A 252 9.91 15.12 -10.89
N HIS A 253 9.18 14.15 -10.32
CA HIS A 253 8.06 13.52 -11.02
C HIS A 253 6.69 13.93 -10.47
N ALA A 254 6.63 14.44 -9.23
CA ALA A 254 5.41 14.90 -8.61
C ALA A 254 5.62 16.18 -7.76
N PRO A 255 6.21 17.26 -8.32
CA PRO A 255 6.45 18.51 -7.58
C PRO A 255 5.17 19.03 -6.94
N ALA A 256 5.34 19.64 -5.76
CA ALA A 256 4.28 20.48 -5.19
C ALA A 256 4.05 21.67 -6.13
N ASP A 257 2.79 22.06 -6.29
CA ASP A 257 2.41 23.24 -7.05
C ASP A 257 2.89 24.53 -6.36
#